data_AF-A0A4S9L0C7-F1
#
_entry.id   AF-A0A4S9L0C7-F1
#
_cell.length_a   1.000
_cell.length_b   1.000
_cell.length_c   1.000
_cell.angle_alpha   90.00
_cell.angle_beta   90.00
_cell.angle_gamma   90.00
#
_symmetry.space_group_name_H-M   'P 1'
#
loop_
_entity.id
_entity.type
_entity.pdbx_description
1 polymer ?
#
loop_
_entity_poly.entity_id
_entity_poly.type
_entity_poly.pdbx_seq_one_letter_code
_entity_poly.pdbx_strand_id
1 'polypeptide(L)'
;MTFELANKYRHAHLVVQPADLALNPPESYLYIQDGLIISCGVLYALCYVFYMIRTYRDKTCAGFIEFTCGTMAYEIFYAYATTTTAFERVSFSMWFLLDFTFAVVTILSTRAPGTRVPVVKRMILGVLVSLALFWKVAQMYPDEREQVTAYWTGLALQFPIGWGSLYLLIKNGHAKGHSLEIWLTRYLGCWTAYGVFVWRYLNVPQNWSYVGSNVSIAVIVLTMIPETIYPFVYIWVHKKNKQQSSRREVEYSDQKIAN
;
A
#
# COMPACT_ATOMS: atom_id res chain seq x y z
N MET A 1 -39.59 4.96 -12.76
CA MET A 1 -40.02 3.71 -12.08
C MET A 1 -39.29 3.56 -10.75
N THR A 2 -39.86 2.85 -9.76
CA THR A 2 -39.12 2.48 -8.54
C THR A 2 -37.87 1.69 -8.93
N PHE A 3 -36.71 2.01 -8.33
CA PHE A 3 -35.41 1.38 -8.61
C PHE A 3 -34.87 1.51 -10.04
N GLU A 4 -35.39 2.41 -10.87
CA GLU A 4 -34.89 2.62 -12.25
C GLU A 4 -33.38 2.92 -12.28
N LEU A 5 -32.91 3.78 -11.37
CA LEU A 5 -31.50 4.10 -11.25
C LEU A 5 -30.66 2.87 -10.86
N ALA A 6 -31.13 2.08 -9.89
CA ALA A 6 -30.42 0.88 -9.45
C ALA A 6 -30.34 -0.16 -10.58
N ASN A 7 -31.44 -0.35 -11.34
CA ASN A 7 -31.47 -1.23 -12.50
C ASN A 7 -30.52 -0.77 -13.62
N LYS A 8 -30.38 0.53 -13.83
CA LYS A 8 -29.43 1.08 -14.82
C LYS A 8 -27.97 0.75 -14.50
N TYR A 9 -27.61 0.72 -13.22
CA TYR A 9 -26.24 0.45 -12.75
C TYR A 9 -26.02 -0.97 -12.26
N ARG A 10 -27.02 -1.85 -12.38
CA ARG A 10 -26.98 -3.23 -11.88
C ARG A 10 -25.74 -4.01 -12.36
N HIS A 11 -25.31 -3.77 -13.60
CA HIS A 11 -24.18 -4.46 -14.23
C HIS A 11 -22.88 -3.63 -14.23
N ALA A 12 -22.85 -2.50 -13.52
CA ALA A 12 -21.67 -1.64 -13.43
C ALA A 12 -20.73 -2.15 -12.34
N HIS A 13 -19.80 -3.04 -12.73
CA HIS A 13 -18.83 -3.66 -11.83
C HIS A 13 -17.39 -3.22 -12.15
N LEU A 14 -16.51 -3.25 -11.14
CA LEU A 14 -15.14 -2.76 -11.23
C LEU A 14 -14.16 -3.88 -11.58
N VAL A 15 -13.28 -3.60 -12.54
CA VAL A 15 -12.13 -4.44 -12.92
C VAL A 15 -12.57 -5.88 -13.22
N VAL A 16 -13.69 -6.04 -13.94
CA VAL A 16 -14.19 -7.35 -14.36
C VAL A 16 -13.23 -7.94 -15.40
N GLN A 17 -12.69 -9.12 -15.12
CA GLN A 17 -11.88 -9.83 -16.09
C GLN A 17 -12.80 -10.42 -17.17
N PRO A 18 -12.59 -10.12 -18.47
CA PRO A 18 -13.46 -10.66 -19.51
C PRO A 18 -13.43 -12.20 -19.58
N ALA A 19 -12.29 -12.84 -19.30
CA ALA A 19 -12.24 -14.30 -19.16
C ALA A 19 -13.12 -14.86 -18.02
N ASP A 20 -13.26 -14.14 -16.90
CA ASP A 20 -14.18 -14.53 -15.83
C ASP A 20 -15.63 -14.31 -16.26
N LEU A 21 -15.91 -13.17 -16.93
CA LEU A 21 -17.24 -12.82 -17.40
C LEU A 21 -17.78 -13.80 -18.45
N ALA A 22 -16.89 -14.35 -19.29
CA ALA A 22 -17.23 -15.37 -20.29
C ALA A 22 -17.81 -16.66 -19.66
N LEU A 23 -17.58 -16.90 -18.37
CA LEU A 23 -18.11 -18.04 -17.63
C LEU A 23 -19.50 -17.77 -17.03
N ASN A 24 -20.09 -16.59 -17.29
CA ASN A 24 -21.38 -16.15 -16.74
C ASN A 24 -21.45 -16.28 -15.21
N PRO A 25 -20.55 -15.60 -14.46
CA PRO A 25 -20.50 -15.72 -13.01
C PRO A 25 -21.78 -15.16 -12.36
N PRO A 26 -22.18 -15.69 -11.20
CA PRO A 26 -23.29 -15.12 -10.44
C PRO A 26 -22.96 -13.68 -10.01
N GLU A 27 -23.97 -12.81 -9.94
CA GLU A 27 -23.80 -11.39 -9.61
C GLU A 27 -23.11 -11.16 -8.24
N SER A 28 -23.31 -12.09 -7.29
CA SER A 28 -22.64 -12.08 -5.99
C SER A 28 -21.12 -12.16 -6.09
N TYR A 29 -20.57 -12.84 -7.10
CA TYR A 29 -19.13 -12.90 -7.36
C TYR A 29 -18.57 -11.49 -7.60
N LEU A 30 -19.27 -10.71 -8.42
CA LEU A 30 -18.87 -9.36 -8.81
C LEU A 30 -19.05 -8.36 -7.65
N TYR A 31 -20.14 -8.48 -6.88
CA TYR A 31 -20.34 -7.61 -5.71
C TYR A 31 -19.28 -7.81 -4.62
N ILE A 32 -18.89 -9.05 -4.34
CA ILE A 32 -17.84 -9.32 -3.34
C ILE A 32 -16.49 -8.79 -3.83
N GLN A 33 -16.18 -8.98 -5.11
CA GLN A 33 -15.01 -8.38 -5.73
C GLN A 33 -15.00 -6.85 -5.60
N ASP A 34 -16.09 -6.19 -5.97
CA ASP A 34 -16.23 -4.73 -5.89
C ASP A 34 -16.07 -4.24 -4.44
N GLY A 35 -16.72 -4.92 -3.50
CA GLY A 35 -16.61 -4.62 -2.08
C GLY A 35 -15.17 -4.70 -1.57
N LEU A 36 -14.44 -5.75 -1.95
CA LEU A 36 -13.04 -5.94 -1.55
C LEU A 36 -12.11 -4.89 -2.17
N ILE A 37 -12.25 -4.60 -3.47
CA ILE A 37 -11.38 -3.63 -4.15
C ILE A 37 -11.66 -2.19 -3.70
N ILE A 38 -12.92 -1.82 -3.49
CA ILE A 38 -13.30 -0.51 -2.95
C ILE A 38 -12.79 -0.36 -1.51
N SER A 39 -12.94 -1.39 -0.68
CA SER A 39 -12.44 -1.39 0.69
C SER A 39 -10.92 -1.23 0.71
N CYS A 40 -10.20 -1.93 -0.16
CA CYS A 40 -8.76 -1.77 -0.36
C CYS A 40 -8.42 -0.31 -0.70
N GLY A 41 -9.11 0.27 -1.69
CA GLY A 41 -9.02 1.69 -2.07
C GLY A 41 -9.11 2.65 -0.90
N VAL A 42 -10.19 2.55 -0.14
CA VAL A 42 -10.47 3.43 1.00
C VAL A 42 -9.45 3.23 2.13
N LEU A 43 -9.11 1.98 2.45
CA LEU A 43 -8.18 1.66 3.54
C LEU A 43 -6.77 2.19 3.25
N TYR A 44 -6.26 2.01 2.02
CA TYR A 44 -4.97 2.58 1.64
C TYR A 44 -5.02 4.11 1.55
N ALA A 45 -6.11 4.71 1.08
CA ALA A 45 -6.25 6.16 1.10
C ALA A 45 -6.15 6.74 2.53
N LEU A 46 -6.85 6.12 3.49
CA LEU A 46 -6.75 6.49 4.91
C LEU A 46 -5.33 6.28 5.44
N CYS A 47 -4.68 5.17 5.05
CA CYS A 47 -3.31 4.87 5.41
C CYS A 47 -2.36 6.00 4.96
N TYR A 48 -2.45 6.45 3.70
CA TYR A 48 -1.68 7.58 3.18
C TYR A 48 -1.92 8.86 3.96
N VAL A 49 -3.18 9.18 4.29
CA VAL A 49 -3.51 10.35 5.11
C VAL A 49 -2.83 10.28 6.47
N PHE A 50 -2.92 9.16 7.18
CA PHE A 50 -2.27 9.01 8.48
C PHE A 50 -0.74 9.06 8.38
N TYR A 51 -0.16 8.46 7.34
CA TYR A 51 1.28 8.57 7.05
C TYR A 51 1.71 10.02 6.86
N MET A 52 0.97 10.80 6.05
CA MET A 52 1.27 12.21 5.82
C MET A 52 1.16 13.04 7.10
N ILE A 53 0.08 12.86 7.88
CA ILE A 53 -0.11 13.57 9.16
C ILE A 53 1.04 13.27 10.11
N ARG A 54 1.38 11.99 10.31
CA ARG A 54 2.46 11.59 11.23
C ARG A 54 3.82 12.06 10.74
N THR A 55 4.10 11.95 9.45
CA THR A 55 5.37 12.41 8.86
C THR A 55 5.52 13.91 8.99
N TYR A 56 4.46 14.67 8.73
CA TYR A 56 4.46 16.12 8.88
C TYR A 56 4.66 16.54 10.33
N ARG A 57 3.98 15.88 11.27
CA ARG A 57 4.04 16.23 12.70
C ARG A 57 5.36 15.82 13.34
N ASP A 58 5.83 14.61 13.10
CA ASP A 58 7.00 14.03 13.76
C ASP A 58 8.30 14.32 13.00
N LYS A 59 8.21 14.96 11.82
CA LYS A 59 9.32 15.26 10.89
C LYS A 59 10.17 14.03 10.56
N THR A 60 9.56 12.85 10.61
CA THR A 60 10.19 11.53 10.45
C THR A 60 9.28 10.63 9.63
N CYS A 61 9.83 9.93 8.64
CA CYS A 61 9.07 8.98 7.81
C CYS A 61 9.15 7.56 8.38
N ALA A 62 8.02 6.84 8.41
CA ALA A 62 7.92 5.44 8.85
C ALA A 62 8.17 4.43 7.71
N GLY A 63 9.15 4.72 6.86
CA GLY A 63 9.52 3.95 5.68
C GLY A 63 10.67 4.59 4.90
N PHE A 64 11.07 3.93 3.81
CA PHE A 64 12.03 4.49 2.85
C PHE A 64 11.26 5.13 1.69
N ILE A 65 11.44 6.43 1.50
CA ILE A 65 10.68 7.19 0.50
C ILE A 65 10.94 6.71 -0.92
N GLU A 66 12.17 6.25 -1.20
CA GLU A 66 12.58 5.79 -2.52
C GLU A 66 11.76 4.59 -3.02
N PHE A 67 11.15 3.78 -2.14
CA PHE A 67 10.24 2.71 -2.57
C PHE A 67 8.93 3.21 -3.18
N THR A 68 8.50 4.42 -2.84
CA THR A 68 7.30 5.07 -3.41
C THR A 68 7.44 5.32 -4.91
N CYS A 69 8.66 5.27 -5.47
CA CYS A 69 8.84 5.37 -6.92
C CYS A 69 8.18 4.22 -7.67
N GLY A 70 8.31 3.01 -7.11
CA GLY A 70 7.75 1.80 -7.70
C GLY A 70 6.22 1.83 -7.64
N THR A 71 5.64 2.28 -6.52
CA THR A 71 4.18 2.44 -6.39
C THR A 71 3.65 3.51 -7.32
N MET A 72 4.27 4.69 -7.38
CA MET A 72 3.89 5.72 -8.35
C MET A 72 3.91 5.22 -9.80
N ALA A 73 4.96 4.48 -10.18
CA ALA A 73 5.05 3.90 -11.51
C ALA A 73 4.00 2.82 -11.76
N TYR A 74 3.68 2.02 -10.73
CA TYR A 74 2.65 0.98 -10.78
C TYR A 74 1.28 1.60 -11.04
N GLU A 75 0.94 2.64 -10.29
CA GLU A 75 -0.32 3.37 -10.44
C GLU A 75 -0.44 4.02 -11.81
N ILE A 76 0.63 4.65 -12.32
CA ILE A 76 0.63 5.21 -13.68
C ILE A 76 0.47 4.11 -14.73
N PHE A 77 1.25 3.04 -14.66
CA PHE A 77 1.28 2.03 -15.71
C PHE A 77 -0.04 1.25 -15.78
N TYR A 78 -0.47 0.70 -14.66
CA TYR A 78 -1.67 -0.15 -14.59
C TYR A 78 -2.97 0.65 -14.68
N ALA A 79 -2.95 1.97 -14.39
CA ALA A 79 -4.06 2.85 -14.74
C ALA A 79 -4.44 2.75 -16.21
N TYR A 80 -3.49 2.56 -17.12
CA TYR A 80 -3.78 2.48 -18.56
C TYR A 80 -3.74 1.04 -19.10
N ALA A 81 -2.85 0.21 -18.57
CA ALA A 81 -2.71 -1.18 -19.03
C ALA A 81 -3.88 -2.06 -18.59
N THR A 82 -4.37 -1.88 -17.36
CA THR A 82 -5.37 -2.78 -16.77
C THR A 82 -6.78 -2.23 -16.82
N THR A 83 -7.01 -0.93 -17.00
CA THR A 83 -8.36 -0.36 -16.89
C THR A 83 -9.06 -0.18 -18.24
N THR A 84 -10.38 -0.33 -18.22
CA THR A 84 -11.26 -0.15 -19.38
C THR A 84 -12.19 1.03 -19.20
N THR A 85 -12.61 1.33 -17.98
CA THR A 85 -13.57 2.40 -17.70
C THR A 85 -12.88 3.68 -17.21
N ALA A 86 -13.53 4.82 -17.45
CA ALA A 86 -13.05 6.09 -16.94
C ALA A 86 -12.99 6.11 -15.40
N PHE A 87 -13.93 5.44 -14.74
CA PHE A 87 -13.97 5.35 -13.28
C PHE A 87 -12.77 4.59 -12.71
N GLU A 88 -12.40 3.47 -13.32
CA GLU A 88 -11.19 2.72 -12.96
C GLU A 88 -9.93 3.60 -13.12
N ARG A 89 -9.80 4.31 -14.26
CA ARG A 89 -8.67 5.22 -14.51
C ARG A 89 -8.56 6.32 -13.47
N VAL A 90 -9.68 6.93 -13.12
CA VAL A 90 -9.74 7.97 -12.08
C VAL A 90 -9.32 7.38 -10.73
N SER A 91 -9.73 6.16 -10.41
CA SER A 91 -9.37 5.50 -9.15
C SER A 91 -7.85 5.27 -9.01
N PHE A 92 -7.20 4.71 -10.04
CA PHE A 92 -5.74 4.59 -10.07
C PHE A 92 -5.04 5.96 -10.05
N SER A 93 -5.59 6.95 -10.77
CA SER A 93 -5.04 8.32 -10.75
C SER A 93 -5.09 8.97 -9.36
N MET A 94 -6.13 8.67 -8.58
CA MET A 94 -6.24 9.10 -7.19
C MET A 94 -5.20 8.44 -6.29
N TRP A 95 -4.91 7.15 -6.48
CA TRP A 95 -3.81 6.48 -5.78
C TRP A 95 -2.45 7.06 -6.13
N PHE A 96 -2.18 7.32 -7.41
CA PHE A 96 -0.98 8.04 -7.82
C PHE A 96 -0.87 9.42 -7.16
N LEU A 97 -1.97 10.17 -7.07
CA LEU A 97 -1.97 11.49 -6.42
C LEU A 97 -1.64 11.39 -4.93
N LEU A 98 -2.11 10.34 -4.24
CA LEU A 98 -1.78 10.08 -2.84
C LEU A 98 -0.29 9.73 -2.67
N ASP A 99 0.26 8.88 -3.53
CA ASP A 99 1.70 8.58 -3.57
C ASP A 99 2.54 9.84 -3.76
N PHE A 100 2.20 10.63 -4.78
CA PHE A 100 2.90 11.87 -5.10
C PHE A 100 2.85 12.85 -3.94
N THR A 101 1.67 13.05 -3.35
CA THR A 101 1.49 13.97 -2.22
C THR A 101 2.27 13.47 -1.00
N PHE A 102 2.25 12.17 -0.72
CA PHE A 102 3.05 11.59 0.37
C PHE A 102 4.55 11.78 0.15
N ALA A 103 5.05 11.58 -1.07
CA ALA A 103 6.44 11.85 -1.40
C ALA A 103 6.80 13.33 -1.18
N VAL A 104 5.96 14.26 -1.64
CA VAL A 104 6.15 15.70 -1.44
C VAL A 104 6.18 16.05 0.04
N VAL A 105 5.17 15.63 0.82
CA VAL A 105 5.08 15.88 2.27
C VAL A 105 6.31 15.33 2.98
N THR A 106 6.76 14.13 2.62
CA THR A 106 7.93 13.48 3.23
C THR A 106 9.21 14.25 2.92
N ILE A 107 9.46 14.63 1.68
CA ILE A 107 10.67 15.38 1.29
C ILE A 107 10.69 16.75 1.98
N LEU A 108 9.57 17.47 1.96
CA LEU A 108 9.51 18.81 2.54
C LEU A 108 9.60 18.79 4.08
N SER A 109 9.06 17.76 4.73
CA SER A 109 8.99 17.68 6.20
C SER A 109 10.22 17.04 6.85
N THR A 110 10.89 16.11 6.16
CA THR A 110 11.98 15.30 6.77
C THR A 110 13.38 15.70 6.31
N ARG A 111 13.50 16.45 5.21
CA ARG A 111 14.81 16.81 4.61
C ARG A 111 15.07 18.31 4.69
N ALA A 112 16.32 18.65 5.02
CA ALA A 112 16.82 20.03 4.97
C ALA A 112 16.80 20.55 3.53
N PRO A 113 16.51 21.85 3.29
CA PRO A 113 16.36 22.42 1.94
C PRO A 113 17.48 22.06 0.96
N GLY A 114 18.75 22.11 1.38
CA GLY A 114 19.90 21.81 0.53
C GLY A 114 20.04 20.34 0.11
N THR A 115 19.31 19.42 0.74
CA THR A 115 19.41 17.97 0.48
C THR A 115 18.23 17.41 -0.34
N ARG A 116 17.25 18.26 -0.70
CA ARG A 116 16.01 17.83 -1.35
C ARG A 116 16.22 17.47 -2.83
N VAL A 117 17.00 18.27 -3.56
CA VAL A 117 17.18 18.11 -5.02
C VAL A 117 17.72 16.72 -5.40
N PRO A 118 18.77 16.17 -4.75
CA PRO A 118 19.26 14.83 -5.07
C PRO A 118 18.23 13.72 -4.79
N VAL A 119 17.37 13.89 -3.76
CA VAL A 119 16.28 12.94 -3.47
C VAL A 119 15.24 13.01 -4.59
N VAL A 120 14.78 14.20 -4.95
CA VAL A 120 13.79 14.40 -6.03
C VAL A 120 14.29 13.80 -7.35
N LYS A 121 15.56 14.02 -7.72
CA LYS A 121 16.14 13.41 -8.93
C LYS A 121 16.11 11.88 -8.90
N ARG A 122 16.49 11.28 -7.76
CA ARG A 122 16.42 9.82 -7.57
C ARG A 122 14.99 9.30 -7.63
N MET A 123 14.03 10.06 -7.10
CA MET A 123 12.62 9.69 -7.17
C MET A 123 12.11 9.67 -8.61
N ILE A 124 12.36 10.74 -9.37
CA ILE A 124 11.95 10.84 -10.78
C ILE A 124 12.60 9.72 -11.60
N LEU A 125 13.92 9.52 -11.43
CA LEU A 125 14.62 8.44 -12.12
C LEU A 125 14.06 7.07 -11.73
N GLY A 126 13.77 6.85 -10.44
CA GLY A 126 13.17 5.62 -9.94
C GLY A 126 11.81 5.34 -10.58
N VAL A 127 10.96 6.35 -10.74
CA VAL A 127 9.66 6.21 -11.42
C VAL A 127 9.86 5.83 -12.89
N LEU A 128 10.73 6.54 -13.61
CA LEU A 128 10.99 6.27 -15.04
C LEU A 128 11.58 4.86 -15.27
N VAL A 129 12.53 4.44 -14.42
CA VAL A 129 13.12 3.09 -14.48
C VAL A 129 12.06 2.04 -14.17
N SER A 130 11.20 2.27 -13.17
CA SER A 130 10.13 1.33 -12.80
C SER A 130 9.08 1.22 -13.91
N LEU A 131 8.71 2.33 -14.57
CA LEU A 131 7.82 2.32 -15.73
C LEU A 131 8.39 1.50 -16.89
N ALA A 132 9.67 1.70 -17.21
CA ALA A 132 10.35 0.94 -18.25
C ALA A 132 10.41 -0.56 -17.90
N LEU A 133 10.63 -0.88 -16.62
CA LEU A 133 10.61 -2.25 -16.11
C LEU A 133 9.23 -2.88 -16.26
N PHE A 134 8.16 -2.21 -15.80
CA PHE A 134 6.79 -2.74 -15.90
C PHE A 134 6.37 -2.93 -17.35
N TRP A 135 6.68 -1.97 -18.22
CA TRP A 135 6.44 -2.11 -19.66
C TRP A 135 7.18 -3.31 -20.25
N LYS A 136 8.45 -3.51 -19.86
CA LYS A 136 9.23 -4.66 -20.34
C LYS A 136 8.71 -5.99 -19.82
N VAL A 137 8.27 -6.04 -18.56
CA VAL A 137 7.69 -7.26 -17.96
C VAL A 137 6.35 -7.60 -18.60
N ALA A 138 5.47 -6.62 -18.83
CA ALA A 138 4.22 -6.78 -19.57
C ALA A 138 4.44 -7.37 -20.97
N GLN A 139 5.46 -6.90 -21.69
CA GLN A 139 5.81 -7.48 -22.99
C GLN A 139 6.31 -8.93 -22.93
N MET A 140 6.98 -9.32 -21.85
CA MET A 140 7.51 -10.69 -21.70
C MET A 140 6.43 -11.67 -21.28
N TYR A 141 5.41 -11.20 -20.56
CA TYR A 141 4.31 -12.02 -20.04
C TYR A 141 2.97 -11.38 -20.42
N PRO A 142 2.66 -11.30 -21.73
CA PRO A 142 1.44 -10.65 -22.17
C PRO A 142 0.23 -11.43 -21.65
N ASP A 143 -0.65 -10.74 -20.94
CA ASP A 143 -1.87 -11.32 -20.40
C ASP A 143 -3.06 -10.36 -20.53
N GLU A 144 -4.27 -10.89 -20.36
CA GLU A 144 -5.48 -10.11 -20.51
C GLU A 144 -5.51 -8.96 -19.49
N ARG A 145 -5.39 -7.72 -19.97
CA ARG A 145 -5.34 -6.49 -19.15
C ARG A 145 -4.12 -6.45 -18.21
N GLU A 146 -3.05 -7.17 -18.53
CA GLU A 146 -1.78 -7.17 -17.77
C GLU A 146 -1.96 -7.52 -16.27
N GLN A 147 -2.97 -8.34 -15.93
CA GLN A 147 -3.34 -8.67 -14.55
C GLN A 147 -2.34 -9.60 -13.86
N VAL A 148 -1.76 -10.55 -14.60
CA VAL A 148 -0.71 -11.43 -14.05
C VAL A 148 0.49 -10.58 -13.65
N THR A 149 0.92 -9.67 -14.53
CA THR A 149 2.05 -8.79 -14.22
C THR A 149 1.70 -7.80 -13.12
N ALA A 150 0.50 -7.23 -13.11
CA ALA A 150 0.01 -6.36 -12.03
C ALA A 150 0.03 -7.08 -10.67
N TYR A 151 -0.45 -8.32 -10.64
CA TYR A 151 -0.45 -9.13 -9.42
C TYR A 151 0.95 -9.32 -8.84
N TRP A 152 1.89 -9.81 -9.66
CA TRP A 152 3.25 -10.12 -9.18
C TRP A 152 4.05 -8.88 -8.83
N THR A 153 3.94 -7.82 -9.64
CA THR A 153 4.63 -6.55 -9.35
C THR A 153 4.03 -5.86 -8.13
N GLY A 154 2.72 -5.93 -7.93
CA GLY A 154 2.05 -5.47 -6.72
C GLY A 154 2.54 -6.19 -5.46
N LEU A 155 2.67 -7.52 -5.50
CA LEU A 155 3.26 -8.30 -4.40
C LEU A 155 4.72 -7.90 -4.13
N ALA A 156 5.52 -7.71 -5.18
CA ALA A 156 6.92 -7.32 -5.04
C ALA A 156 7.07 -5.92 -4.41
N LEU A 157 6.18 -4.98 -4.75
CA LEU A 157 6.16 -3.64 -4.17
C LEU A 157 5.69 -3.63 -2.71
N GLN A 158 4.75 -4.51 -2.35
CA GLN A 158 4.27 -4.62 -0.98
C GLN A 158 5.34 -5.14 -0.01
N PHE A 159 6.23 -6.02 -0.50
CA PHE A 159 7.25 -6.69 0.31
C PHE A 159 8.14 -5.75 1.13
N PRO A 160 8.83 -4.74 0.55
CA PRO A 160 9.70 -3.85 1.31
C PRO A 160 8.95 -2.91 2.29
N ILE A 161 7.65 -2.69 2.13
CA ILE A 161 6.88 -1.70 2.91
C ILE A 161 6.79 -2.13 4.38
N GLY A 162 6.25 -3.33 4.63
CA GLY A 162 6.04 -3.85 5.98
C GLY A 162 7.38 -4.06 6.72
N TRP A 163 8.32 -4.73 6.05
CA TRP A 163 9.65 -5.01 6.59
C TRP A 163 10.47 -3.74 6.84
N GLY A 164 10.44 -2.78 5.91
CA GLY A 164 11.14 -1.51 6.06
C GLY A 164 10.60 -0.69 7.24
N SER A 165 9.28 -0.68 7.43
CA SER A 165 8.64 -0.02 8.57
C SER A 165 9.04 -0.68 9.90
N LEU A 166 9.02 -2.01 9.97
CA LEU A 166 9.41 -2.75 11.18
C LEU A 166 10.91 -2.53 11.50
N TYR A 167 11.76 -2.59 10.48
CA TYR A 167 13.20 -2.35 10.62
C TYR A 167 13.49 -0.96 11.18
N LEU A 168 12.86 0.09 10.63
CA LEU A 168 13.06 1.47 11.10
C LEU A 168 12.55 1.68 12.52
N LEU A 169 11.43 1.05 12.88
CA LEU A 169 10.88 1.11 14.23
C LEU A 169 11.84 0.51 15.27
N ILE A 170 12.44 -0.64 14.96
CA ILE A 170 13.42 -1.31 15.82
C ILE A 170 14.73 -0.51 15.87
N LYS A 171 15.26 -0.13 14.71
CA LYS A 171 16.55 0.57 14.58
C LYS A 171 16.56 1.94 15.25
N ASN A 172 15.52 2.73 15.03
CA ASN A 172 15.44 4.07 15.60
C ASN A 172 15.12 4.04 17.09
N GLY A 173 14.58 2.92 17.58
CA GLY A 173 14.21 2.75 18.98
C GLY A 173 13.07 3.67 19.43
N HIS A 174 12.39 4.37 18.50
CA HIS A 174 11.30 5.29 18.79
C HIS A 174 10.15 5.20 17.80
N ALA A 175 8.94 5.52 18.25
CA ALA A 175 7.71 5.43 17.48
C ALA A 175 7.42 6.66 16.58
N LYS A 176 8.37 7.60 16.40
CA LYS A 176 8.17 8.79 15.56
C LYS A 176 7.91 8.41 14.10
N GLY A 177 6.91 9.04 13.49
CA GLY A 177 6.45 8.73 12.12
C GLY A 177 5.54 7.50 12.05
N HIS A 178 5.49 6.67 13.10
CA HIS A 178 4.71 5.45 13.19
C HIS A 178 3.43 5.66 14.01
N SER A 179 2.38 4.90 13.68
CA SER A 179 1.15 4.87 14.50
C SER A 179 0.38 3.56 14.33
N LEU A 180 -0.54 3.28 15.27
CA LEU A 180 -1.41 2.10 15.20
C LEU A 180 -2.53 2.29 14.17
N GLU A 181 -2.96 3.52 13.91
CA GLU A 181 -3.94 3.83 12.88
C GLU A 181 -3.37 3.50 11.49
N ILE A 182 -2.13 3.92 11.21
CA ILE A 182 -1.39 3.55 9.99
C ILE A 182 -1.37 2.03 9.82
N TRP A 183 -0.94 1.33 10.87
CA TRP A 183 -0.86 -0.13 10.86
C TRP A 183 -2.21 -0.78 10.60
N LEU A 184 -3.25 -0.39 11.33
CA LEU A 184 -4.57 -1.00 11.21
C LEU A 184 -5.12 -0.81 9.79
N THR A 185 -5.04 0.39 9.24
CA THR A 185 -5.49 0.65 7.86
C THR A 185 -4.68 -0.12 6.83
N ARG A 186 -3.36 -0.22 7.01
CA ARG A 186 -2.50 -0.98 6.10
C ARG A 186 -2.78 -2.49 6.19
N TYR A 187 -2.90 -3.03 7.39
CA TYR A 187 -3.15 -4.45 7.62
C TYR A 187 -4.49 -4.89 7.01
N LEU A 188 -5.55 -4.11 7.25
CA LEU A 188 -6.85 -4.37 6.62
C LEU A 188 -6.80 -4.15 5.10
N GLY A 189 -6.00 -3.19 4.62
CA GLY A 189 -5.73 -2.98 3.20
C GLY A 189 -5.07 -4.21 2.55
N CYS A 190 -4.09 -4.83 3.20
CA CYS A 190 -3.48 -6.08 2.74
C CYS A 190 -4.50 -7.22 2.69
N TRP A 191 -5.34 -7.37 3.72
CA TRP A 191 -6.39 -8.39 3.74
C TRP A 191 -7.41 -8.24 2.63
N THR A 192 -7.86 -7.01 2.35
CA THR A 192 -8.83 -6.76 1.27
C THR A 192 -8.19 -6.90 -0.11
N ALA A 193 -6.93 -6.48 -0.28
CA ALA A 193 -6.16 -6.67 -1.52
C ALA A 193 -5.90 -8.16 -1.82
N TYR A 194 -5.44 -8.96 -0.86
CA TYR A 194 -5.25 -10.39 -1.06
C TYR A 194 -6.58 -11.13 -1.14
N GLY A 195 -7.57 -10.67 -0.38
CA GLY A 195 -8.93 -11.20 -0.39
C GLY A 195 -9.55 -11.18 -1.77
N VAL A 196 -9.40 -10.09 -2.56
CA VAL A 196 -9.96 -10.06 -3.91
C VAL A 196 -9.31 -11.12 -4.82
N PHE A 197 -7.99 -11.29 -4.79
CA PHE A 197 -7.31 -12.30 -5.60
C PHE A 197 -7.66 -13.73 -5.16
N VAL A 198 -7.71 -13.98 -3.85
CA VAL A 198 -8.13 -15.28 -3.31
C VAL A 198 -9.59 -15.58 -3.67
N TRP A 199 -10.48 -14.60 -3.57
CA TRP A 199 -11.88 -14.74 -3.96
C TRP A 199 -12.02 -15.15 -5.43
N ARG A 200 -11.27 -14.51 -6.32
CA ARG A 200 -11.23 -14.87 -7.74
C ARG A 200 -10.68 -16.27 -7.97
N TYR A 201 -9.59 -16.63 -7.31
CA TYR A 201 -9.01 -17.98 -7.38
C TYR A 201 -9.95 -19.09 -6.89
N LEU A 202 -10.66 -18.88 -5.80
CA LEU A 202 -11.57 -19.89 -5.26
C LEU A 202 -12.78 -20.16 -6.17
N ASN A 203 -13.21 -19.18 -6.98
CA ASN A 203 -14.33 -19.33 -7.91
C ASN A 203 -13.89 -19.76 -9.31
N VAL A 204 -12.74 -19.25 -9.79
CA VAL A 204 -12.24 -19.47 -11.16
C VAL A 204 -10.74 -19.82 -11.13
N PRO A 205 -10.36 -20.97 -10.54
CA PRO A 205 -8.95 -21.32 -10.31
C PRO A 205 -8.13 -21.45 -11.60
N GLN A 206 -8.77 -21.76 -12.73
CA GLN A 206 -8.13 -21.83 -14.05
C GLN A 206 -7.59 -20.47 -14.52
N ASN A 207 -8.34 -19.38 -14.30
CA ASN A 207 -7.94 -18.02 -14.71
C ASN A 207 -6.92 -17.41 -13.74
N TRP A 208 -6.96 -17.87 -12.48
CA TRP A 208 -6.22 -17.30 -11.35
C TRP A 208 -5.19 -18.27 -10.75
N SER A 209 -4.75 -19.27 -11.52
CA SER A 209 -3.91 -20.37 -11.04
C SER A 209 -2.60 -19.92 -10.39
N TYR A 210 -2.02 -18.81 -10.85
CA TYR A 210 -0.82 -18.21 -10.28
C TYR A 210 -1.01 -17.68 -8.86
N VAL A 211 -2.23 -17.28 -8.47
CA VAL A 211 -2.59 -16.89 -7.10
C VAL A 211 -2.57 -18.10 -6.16
N GLY A 212 -3.02 -19.26 -6.65
CA GLY A 212 -2.99 -20.52 -5.89
C GLY A 212 -1.62 -21.19 -5.83
N SER A 213 -0.60 -20.62 -6.46
CA SER A 213 0.73 -21.22 -6.51
C SER A 213 1.43 -21.17 -5.16
N ASN A 214 2.27 -22.18 -4.86
CA ASN A 214 3.08 -22.21 -3.63
C ASN A 214 3.96 -20.95 -3.48
N VAL A 215 4.45 -20.42 -4.60
CA VAL A 215 5.27 -19.20 -4.62
C VAL A 215 4.44 -18.00 -4.17
N SER A 216 3.23 -17.84 -4.73
CA SER A 216 2.32 -16.76 -4.33
C SER A 216 1.98 -16.83 -2.85
N ILE A 217 1.56 -18.01 -2.37
CA ILE A 217 1.20 -18.23 -0.96
C ILE A 217 2.38 -17.88 -0.06
N ALA A 218 3.59 -18.33 -0.39
CA ALA A 218 4.79 -18.02 0.37
C ALA A 218 5.06 -16.50 0.41
N VAL A 219 4.94 -15.80 -0.72
CA VAL A 219 5.14 -14.34 -0.78
C VAL A 219 4.08 -13.61 0.06
N ILE A 220 2.81 -13.98 -0.04
CA ILE A 220 1.72 -13.39 0.77
C ILE A 220 1.98 -13.61 2.27
N VAL A 221 2.40 -14.81 2.67
CA VAL A 221 2.75 -15.07 4.07
C VAL A 221 3.92 -14.19 4.51
N LEU A 222 4.97 -14.08 3.69
CA LEU A 222 6.14 -13.26 4.00
C LEU A 222 5.84 -11.76 4.06
N THR A 223 4.87 -11.26 3.29
CA THR A 223 4.41 -9.86 3.37
C THR A 223 3.52 -9.62 4.59
N MET A 224 2.76 -10.62 5.05
CA MET A 224 1.85 -10.50 6.20
C MET A 224 2.54 -10.66 7.56
N ILE A 225 3.68 -11.35 7.63
CA ILE A 225 4.48 -11.49 8.87
C ILE A 225 4.82 -10.12 9.51
N PRO A 226 5.45 -9.15 8.80
CA PRO A 226 5.81 -7.89 9.42
C PRO A 226 4.58 -7.11 9.87
N GLU A 227 3.47 -7.18 9.12
CA GLU A 227 2.23 -6.51 9.52
C GLU A 227 1.61 -7.12 10.77
N THR A 228 1.69 -8.44 10.93
CA THR A 228 1.15 -9.13 12.11
C THR A 228 1.99 -8.86 13.35
N ILE A 229 3.31 -8.76 13.20
CA ILE A 229 4.25 -8.53 14.31
C ILE A 229 4.32 -7.04 14.71
N TYR A 230 4.09 -6.14 13.77
CA TYR A 230 4.21 -4.68 13.95
C TYR A 230 3.57 -4.11 15.22
N PRO A 231 2.29 -4.39 15.57
CA PRO A 231 1.65 -3.74 16.73
C PRO A 231 2.34 -4.12 18.04
N PHE A 232 2.84 -5.36 18.16
CA PHE A 232 3.56 -5.83 19.35
C PHE A 232 4.88 -5.09 19.51
N VAL A 233 5.64 -4.97 18.42
CA VAL A 233 6.92 -4.23 18.41
C VAL A 233 6.69 -2.74 18.66
N TYR A 234 5.64 -2.15 18.07
CA TYR A 234 5.26 -0.76 18.31
C TYR A 234 4.96 -0.49 19.78
N ILE A 235 4.12 -1.33 20.40
CA ILE A 235 3.77 -1.20 21.83
C ILE A 235 5.03 -1.36 22.70
N TRP A 236 5.89 -2.33 22.39
CA TRP A 236 7.15 -2.53 23.11
C TRP A 236 8.07 -1.30 23.02
N VAL A 237 8.33 -0.80 21.82
CA VAL A 237 9.14 0.42 21.60
C VAL A 237 8.52 1.62 22.31
N HIS A 238 7.20 1.79 22.22
CA HIS A 238 6.51 2.92 22.84
C HIS A 238 6.63 2.90 24.38
N LYS A 239 6.43 1.72 25.00
CA LYS A 239 6.59 1.55 26.46
C LYS A 239 8.02 1.82 26.91
N LYS A 240 9.02 1.29 26.17
CA LYS A 240 10.44 1.49 26.47
C LYS A 240 10.83 2.97 26.45
N ASN A 241 10.34 3.73 25.46
CA ASN A 241 10.60 5.17 25.39
C ASN A 241 9.97 5.94 26.54
N LYS A 242 8.72 5.63 26.89
CA LYS A 242 8.04 6.29 28.02
C LYS A 242 8.79 6.09 29.32
N GLN A 243 9.26 4.87 29.60
CA GLN A 243 10.07 4.57 30.77
C GLN A 243 11.40 5.34 30.81
N GLN A 244 12.08 5.45 29.66
CA GLN A 244 13.33 6.21 29.55
C GLN A 244 13.12 7.71 29.75
N SER A 245 12.05 8.28 29.21
CA SER A 245 11.71 9.70 29.42
C SER A 245 11.40 9.99 30.88
N SER A 246 10.56 9.18 31.54
CA SER A 246 10.26 9.36 32.96
C SER A 246 11.50 9.24 33.85
N ARG A 247 12.42 8.30 33.54
CA ARG A 247 13.68 8.17 34.28
C ARG A 247 14.56 9.41 34.16
N ARG A 248 14.68 9.98 32.95
CA ARG A 248 15.46 11.21 32.72
C ARG A 248 14.86 12.43 33.42
N GLU A 249 13.54 12.52 33.49
CA GLU A 249 12.85 13.60 34.22
C GLU A 249 13.12 13.53 35.73
N VAL A 250 13.12 12.33 36.30
CA VAL A 250 13.48 12.11 37.72
C VAL A 250 14.94 12.48 37.96
N GLU A 251 15.88 11.97 37.15
CA GLU A 251 17.31 12.29 37.27
C GLU A 251 17.59 13.80 37.15
N TYR A 252 16.89 14.50 36.25
CA TYR A 252 17.01 15.95 36.10
C TYR A 252 16.44 16.72 37.30
N SER A 253 15.31 16.27 37.85
CA SER A 253 14.71 16.86 39.06
C SER A 253 15.64 16.70 40.27
N ASP A 254 16.24 15.53 40.44
CA ASP A 254 17.17 15.25 41.54
C ASP A 254 18.44 16.12 41.43
N GLN A 255 18.98 16.32 40.22
CA GLN A 255 20.11 17.23 39.99
C GLN A 255 19.77 18.70 40.30
N LYS A 256 18.53 19.13 40.11
CA LYS A 256 18.09 20.49 40.41
C LYS A 256 17.91 20.73 41.91
N ILE A 257 17.60 19.68 42.69
CA ILE A 257 17.48 19.76 44.15
C ILE A 257 18.86 19.72 44.83
N ALA A 258 19.85 19.09 44.19
CA ALA A 258 21.20 18.96 44.71
C ALA A 258 22.13 20.18 44.49
N ASN A 259 21.69 21.19 43.72
CA ASN A 259 22.40 22.46 43.48
C ASN A 259 21.67 23.62 44.15
#